data_AF-A0A2U8W1J8-F1
#
_entry.id   AF-A0A2U8W1J8-F1
#
_cell.length_a   1.000
_cell.length_b   1.000
_cell.length_c   1.000
_cell.angle_alpha   90.00
_cell.angle_beta   90.00
_cell.angle_gamma   90.00
#
_symmetry.space_group_name_H-M   'P 1'
#
loop_
_entity.id
_entity.type
_entity.pdbx_description
1 polymer ?
#
loop_
_entity_poly.entity_id
_entity_poly.type
_entity_poly.pdbx_seq_one_letter_code
_entity_poly.pdbx_strand_id
1 'polypeptide(L)'
;MNAPLASSRFQAVEDIPHGSPEMTRECLAELLWQISTRATVALNSLDLGDDFGLTRSMRCLAAEVDTALGLLVQIKAETIRERERQQAHNSDEVAA
;
A
#
# COMPACT_ATOMS: atom_id res chain seq x y z
N MET A 1 -23.18 0.78 -28.13
CA MET A 1 -22.99 0.10 -26.82
C MET A 1 -21.83 0.79 -26.13
N ASN A 2 -22.12 1.66 -25.18
CA ASN A 2 -21.09 2.31 -24.37
C ASN A 2 -20.75 1.33 -23.24
N ALA A 3 -19.58 0.69 -23.32
CA ALA A 3 -19.05 -0.04 -22.19
C ALA A 3 -18.85 0.97 -21.05
N PRO A 4 -19.37 0.74 -19.84
CA PRO A 4 -18.99 1.58 -18.71
C PRO A 4 -17.47 1.41 -18.54
N LEU A 5 -16.75 2.53 -18.50
CA LEU A 5 -15.34 2.58 -18.08
C LEU A 5 -15.25 2.31 -16.57
N ALA A 6 -15.80 1.19 -16.11
CA ALA A 6 -15.78 0.77 -14.73
C ALA A 6 -14.47 0.01 -14.49
N SER A 7 -13.38 0.76 -14.31
CA SER A 7 -12.20 0.32 -13.56
C SER A 7 -11.24 1.50 -13.40
N SER A 8 -11.74 2.63 -12.90
CA SER A 8 -10.81 3.61 -12.34
C SER A 8 -10.47 3.12 -10.93
N ARG A 9 -9.30 2.46 -10.78
CA ARG A 9 -8.69 2.06 -9.51
C ARG A 9 -8.59 3.23 -8.49
N PHE A 10 -8.81 4.45 -8.97
CA PHE A 10 -8.80 5.71 -8.23
C PHE A 10 -10.16 6.14 -7.65
N GLN A 11 -11.27 5.49 -8.01
CA GLN A 11 -12.61 5.96 -7.63
C GLN A 11 -13.08 5.46 -6.25
N ALA A 12 -12.31 4.58 -5.60
CA ALA A 12 -12.64 4.00 -4.30
C ALA A 12 -11.90 4.64 -3.11
N VAL A 13 -10.96 5.57 -3.35
CA VAL A 13 -10.13 6.15 -2.28
C VAL A 13 -10.89 7.20 -1.47
N GLU A 14 -11.82 7.94 -2.09
CA GLU A 14 -12.58 9.00 -1.41
C GLU A 14 -13.55 8.46 -0.32
N ASP A 15 -13.99 7.20 -0.44
CA ASP A 15 -14.94 6.59 0.49
C ASP A 15 -14.26 5.86 1.67
N ILE A 16 -12.93 5.82 1.72
CA ILE A 16 -12.20 5.11 2.78
C ILE A 16 -11.98 6.04 3.97
N PRO A 17 -12.44 5.66 5.19
CA PRO A 17 -12.26 6.51 6.36
C PRO A 17 -10.78 6.78 6.64
N HIS A 18 -10.44 8.06 6.86
CA HIS A 18 -9.09 8.45 7.24
C HIS A 18 -8.66 7.75 8.54
N GLY A 19 -7.44 7.21 8.55
CA GLY A 19 -6.90 6.47 9.70
C GLY A 19 -7.45 5.05 9.86
N SER A 20 -8.23 4.55 8.90
CA SER A 20 -8.64 3.13 8.89
C SER A 20 -7.52 2.21 8.38
N PRO A 21 -7.47 0.94 8.83
CA PRO A 21 -6.56 -0.05 8.26
C PRO A 21 -6.74 -0.24 6.75
N GLU A 22 -7.96 -0.12 6.23
CA GLU A 22 -8.27 -0.12 4.80
C GLU A 22 -7.54 1.02 4.06
N MET A 23 -7.48 2.23 4.62
CA MET A 23 -6.71 3.33 4.02
C MET A 23 -5.22 2.96 3.92
N THR A 24 -4.64 2.39 4.98
CA THR A 24 -3.24 1.98 4.98
C THR A 24 -2.96 0.88 3.95
N ARG A 25 -3.91 -0.03 3.72
CA ARG A 25 -3.81 -1.07 2.68
C ARG A 25 -3.84 -0.48 1.27
N GLU A 26 -4.69 0.52 1.01
CA GLU A 26 -4.69 1.21 -0.29
C GLU A 26 -3.38 2.00 -0.51
N CYS A 27 -2.90 2.72 0.50
CA CYS A 27 -1.59 3.39 0.41
C CYS A 27 -0.46 2.39 0.10
N LEU A 28 -0.51 1.19 0.71
CA LEU A 28 0.45 0.13 0.40
C LEU A 28 0.29 -0.38 -1.05
N ALA A 29 -0.93 -0.54 -1.54
CA ALA A 29 -1.19 -0.98 -2.91
C ALA A 29 -0.66 0.03 -3.96
N GLU A 30 -0.87 1.32 -3.73
CA GLU A 30 -0.31 2.39 -4.57
C GLU A 30 1.22 2.38 -4.56
N LEU A 31 1.82 2.22 -3.37
CA LEU A 31 3.27 2.18 -3.23
C LEU A 31 3.89 0.95 -3.90
N LEU A 32 3.25 -0.22 -3.83
CA LEU A 32 3.68 -1.42 -4.56
C LEU A 32 3.62 -1.24 -6.08
N TRP A 33 2.62 -0.51 -6.58
CA TRP A 33 2.56 -0.15 -8.00
C TRP A 33 3.71 0.79 -8.40
N GLN A 34 4.05 1.77 -7.56
CA GLN A 34 5.21 2.63 -7.77
C GLN A 34 6.53 1.84 -7.78
N ILE A 35 6.71 0.93 -6.82
CA ILE A 35 7.88 0.03 -6.75
C ILE A 35 8.01 -0.79 -8.04
N SER A 36 6.90 -1.40 -8.50
CA SER A 36 6.89 -2.16 -9.75
C SER A 36 7.31 -1.31 -10.94
N THR A 37 6.79 -0.08 -11.02
CA THR A 37 7.15 0.86 -12.08
C THR A 37 8.64 1.21 -12.03
N ARG A 38 9.17 1.43 -10.83
CA ARG A 38 10.57 1.78 -10.62
C ARG A 38 11.53 0.63 -10.93
N ALA A 39 11.14 -0.61 -10.65
CA ALA A 39 11.88 -1.80 -11.04
C ALA A 39 11.99 -1.90 -12.57
N THR A 40 10.90 -1.63 -13.30
CA THR A 40 10.91 -1.59 -14.77
C THR A 40 11.87 -0.53 -15.31
N VAL A 41 11.90 0.67 -14.70
CA VAL A 41 12.85 1.72 -15.11
C VAL A 41 14.30 1.27 -14.88
N ALA A 42 14.60 0.62 -13.75
CA ALA A 42 15.94 0.12 -13.47
C ALA A 42 16.38 -0.94 -14.50
N LEU A 43 15.48 -1.84 -14.90
CA LEU A 43 15.75 -2.83 -15.96
C LEU A 43 16.02 -2.16 -17.31
N ASN A 44 15.19 -1.18 -17.70
CA ASN A 44 15.41 -0.44 -18.94
C ASN A 44 16.76 0.31 -18.92
N SER A 45 17.14 0.88 -17.77
CA SER A 45 18.45 1.54 -17.62
C SER A 45 19.62 0.56 -17.79
N LEU A 46 19.49 -0.69 -17.32
CA LEU A 46 20.49 -1.73 -17.57
C LEU A 46 20.61 -2.04 -19.06
N ASP A 47 19.49 -2.23 -19.75
CA ASP A 47 19.47 -2.54 -21.18
C ASP A 47 20.08 -1.43 -22.04
N LEU A 48 19.95 -0.17 -21.58
CA LEU A 48 20.49 1.01 -22.26
C LEU A 48 21.92 1.38 -21.85
N GLY A 49 22.50 0.72 -20.82
CA GLY A 49 23.78 1.11 -20.24
C GLY A 49 23.74 2.49 -19.54
N ASP A 50 22.56 2.91 -19.06
CA ASP A 50 22.37 4.16 -18.33
C ASP A 50 22.61 3.96 -16.81
N ASP A 51 23.87 4.07 -16.41
CA ASP A 51 24.28 3.92 -15.01
C ASP A 51 23.68 4.98 -14.08
N PHE A 52 23.40 6.18 -14.60
CA PHE A 52 22.76 7.24 -13.83
C PHE A 52 21.30 6.91 -13.52
N GLY A 53 20.55 6.53 -14.55
CA GLY A 53 19.16 6.07 -14.42
C GLY A 53 19.04 4.85 -13.53
N LEU A 54 19.96 3.89 -13.65
CA LEU A 54 20.03 2.72 -12.79
C LEU A 54 20.26 3.12 -11.33
N THR A 55 21.31 3.89 -11.05
CA THR A 55 21.66 4.31 -9.68
C THR A 55 20.53 5.07 -9.02
N ARG A 56 19.92 6.02 -9.76
CA ARG A 56 18.79 6.81 -9.26
C ARG A 56 17.60 5.92 -8.96
N SER A 57 17.23 5.03 -9.89
CA SER A 57 16.07 4.16 -9.75
C SER A 57 16.23 3.18 -8.58
N MET A 58 17.42 2.61 -8.40
CA MET A 58 17.69 1.70 -7.28
C MET A 58 17.62 2.40 -5.91
N ARG A 59 18.16 3.62 -5.76
CA ARG A 59 18.04 4.40 -4.51
C ARG A 59 16.58 4.71 -4.18
N CYS A 60 15.86 5.15 -5.20
CA CYS A 60 14.47 5.51 -5.11
C CYS A 60 13.59 4.28 -4.81
N LEU A 61 13.94 3.09 -5.33
CA LEU A 61 13.25 1.83 -5.05
C LEU A 61 13.49 1.36 -3.62
N ALA A 62 14.72 1.50 -3.11
CA ALA A 62 15.03 1.15 -1.72
C ALA A 62 14.20 1.97 -0.71
N ALA A 63 14.06 3.27 -0.94
CA ALA A 63 13.24 4.14 -0.08
C ALA A 63 11.75 3.78 -0.11
N GLU A 64 11.22 3.42 -1.28
CA GLU A 64 9.82 2.98 -1.40
C GLU A 64 9.58 1.63 -0.72
N VAL A 65 10.51 0.69 -0.86
CA VAL A 65 10.43 -0.61 -0.16
C VAL A 65 10.47 -0.41 1.35
N ASP A 66 11.36 0.44 1.86
CA ASP A 66 11.42 0.75 3.30
C ASP A 66 10.09 1.34 3.80
N THR A 67 9.51 2.27 3.04
CA THR A 67 8.20 2.86 3.34
C THR A 67 7.09 1.80 3.33
N ALA A 68 7.10 0.88 2.35
CA ALA A 68 6.12 -0.20 2.24
C ALA A 68 6.20 -1.17 3.43
N LEU A 69 7.41 -1.49 3.88
CA LEU A 69 7.62 -2.29 5.09
C LEU A 69 7.09 -1.57 6.33
N GLY A 70 7.27 -0.25 6.43
CA GLY A 70 6.67 0.57 7.48
C GLY A 70 5.14 0.48 7.52
N LEU A 71 4.49 0.61 6.36
CA LEU A 71 3.03 0.47 6.24
C LEU A 71 2.55 -0.95 6.62
N LEU A 72 3.32 -1.99 6.27
CA LEU A 72 2.99 -3.36 6.65
C LEU A 72 3.01 -3.56 8.18
N VAL A 73 3.99 -2.97 8.87
CA VAL A 73 4.05 -2.97 10.33
C VAL A 73 2.83 -2.25 10.93
N GLN A 74 2.44 -1.11 10.36
CA GLN A 74 1.25 -0.37 10.79
C GLN A 74 -0.03 -1.21 10.62
N ILE A 75 -0.24 -1.81 9.46
CA ILE A 75 -1.40 -2.69 9.20
C ILE A 75 -1.48 -3.81 10.25
N LYS A 76 -0.34 -4.43 10.57
CA LYS A 76 -0.28 -5.48 11.59
C LYS A 76 -0.67 -4.96 12.98
N ALA A 77 -0.15 -3.79 13.37
CA ALA A 77 -0.47 -3.18 14.65
C ALA A 77 -1.94 -2.75 14.75
N GLU A 78 -2.53 -2.20 13.68
CA GLU A 78 -3.95 -1.86 13.59
C GLU A 78 -4.83 -3.11 13.72
N THR A 79 -4.46 -4.19 13.01
CA THR A 79 -5.21 -5.45 13.03
C THR A 79 -5.22 -6.10 14.42
N ILE A 80 -4.11 -6.01 15.16
CA ILE A 80 -4.04 -6.51 16.54
C ILE A 80 -4.95 -5.69 17.45
N ARG A 81 -4.85 -4.35 17.41
CA ARG A 81 -5.70 -3.44 18.20
C ARG A 81 -7.18 -3.64 17.90
N GLU A 82 -7.54 -3.88 16.65
CA GLU A 82 -8.92 -4.16 16.27
C GLU A 82 -9.43 -5.48 16.84
N ARG A 83 -8.61 -6.54 16.81
CA ARG A 83 -8.97 -7.82 17.46
C ARG A 83 -9.17 -7.68 18.96
N GLU A 84 -8.32 -6.91 19.64
CA GLU A 84 -8.45 -6.65 21.07
C GLU A 84 -9.74 -5.87 21.39
N ARG A 85 -10.09 -4.87 20.58
CA ARG A 85 -11.36 -4.13 20.71
C ARG A 85 -12.58 -5.02 20.54
N GLN A 86 -12.56 -5.91 19.54
CA GLN A 86 -13.65 -6.87 19.30
C GLN A 86 -13.79 -7.89 20.44
N GLN A 87 -12.68 -8.37 21.00
CA GLN A 87 -12.71 -9.26 22.16
C GLN A 87 -13.29 -8.60 23.41
N ALA A 88 -12.91 -7.34 23.68
CA ALA A 88 -13.43 -6.58 24.81
C ALA A 88 -14.94 -6.30 24.69
N HIS A 89 -15.40 -5.95 23.50
CA HIS A 89 -16.83 -5.72 23.24
C HIS A 89 -17.65 -7.00 23.44
N ASN A 90 -17.17 -8.13 22.94
CA ASN A 90 -17.85 -9.43 23.09
C ASN A 90 -17.85 -9.93 24.55
N SER A 91 -16.85 -9.57 25.37
CA SER A 91 -16.86 -9.90 26.80
C SER A 91 -17.87 -9.09 27.60
N ASP A 92 -18.13 -7.84 27.22
CA ASP A 92 -19.13 -6.99 27.87
C ASP A 92 -20.57 -7.41 27.53
N GLU A 93 -20.83 -7.85 26.29
CA GLU A 93 -22.14 -8.40 25.90
C GLU A 93 -22.50 -9.72 26.57
N VAL A 94 -21.51 -10.56 26.91
CA VAL A 94 -21.73 -11.84 27.61
C VAL A 94 -21.90 -11.65 29.12
N ALA A 95 -21.42 -10.53 29.67
CA ALA A 95 -21.53 -10.19 31.09
C ALA A 95 -22.82 -9.42 31.44
N ALA A 96 -23.56 -8.93 30.44
CA ALA A 96 -24.85 -8.25 30.58
C ALA A 96 -26.04 -9.21 30.45
#